data_AF-A0A9W9C089-F1
#
_entry.id   AF-A0A9W9C089-F1
#
_cell.length_a   1.000
_cell.length_b   1.000
_cell.length_c   1.000
_cell.angle_alpha   90.00
_cell.angle_beta   90.00
_cell.angle_gamma   90.00
#
_symmetry.space_group_name_H-M   'P 1'
#
loop_
_entity.id
_entity.type
_entity.pdbx_description
1 polymer ?
#
loop_
_entity_poly.entity_id
_entity_poly.type
_entity_poly.pdbx_seq_one_letter_code
_entity_poly.pdbx_strand_id
1 'polypeptide(L)'
;MSQAPPIYSALKVKGRKACEYARDGQELPIQLEKRDMQVDDCTLLDWCEPGQHDFKYPGDDEPAAAPAARIRLTVCSGFYVRSFAHDLGIACQSRSHMATLLRTRQATYTTHDPADSPELTNAITYADLETGEDIWGPKIRPQLEAWVLSNPVATGHVNGRSEETKQRRAAEQSERPKQRFRGGYVADTKKERIKQQGGKYKGKWSRKPATGGAVPDSTATTAEDPAHIGTTVA
;
A
#
# COMPACT_ATOMS: atom_id res chain seq x y z
N MET A 1 17.53 -16.59 -2.16
CA MET A 1 18.58 -15.56 -1.88
C MET A 1 18.09 -14.62 -0.79
N SER A 2 18.95 -13.83 -0.15
CA SER A 2 18.54 -12.86 0.88
C SER A 2 18.85 -11.43 0.42
N GLN A 3 17.87 -10.53 0.44
CA GLN A 3 18.00 -9.16 -0.08
C GLN A 3 17.55 -8.10 0.94
N ALA A 4 18.23 -6.96 0.96
CA ALA A 4 17.73 -5.77 1.65
C ALA A 4 16.77 -5.00 0.72
N PRO A 5 15.61 -4.53 1.20
CA PRO A 5 14.76 -3.60 0.46
C PRO A 5 15.53 -2.29 0.17
N PRO A 6 15.34 -1.66 -1.00
CA PRO A 6 15.97 -0.38 -1.30
C PRO A 6 15.32 0.73 -0.46
N ILE A 7 16.10 1.75 -0.07
CA ILE A 7 15.60 2.90 0.69
C ILE A 7 14.47 3.61 -0.08
N TYR A 8 14.58 3.70 -1.41
CA TYR A 8 13.49 4.15 -2.30
C TYR A 8 12.38 3.09 -2.47
N SER A 9 11.75 2.69 -1.37
CA SER A 9 10.60 1.77 -1.32
C SER A 9 9.44 2.36 -0.51
N ALA A 10 8.24 1.79 -0.70
CA ALA A 10 7.03 2.14 0.06
C ALA A 10 6.96 1.48 1.45
N LEU A 11 8.00 0.74 1.86
CA LEU A 11 8.09 0.09 3.16
C LEU A 11 7.99 1.15 4.28
N LYS A 12 7.13 0.92 5.28
CA LYS A 12 6.95 1.87 6.38
C LYS A 12 7.97 1.65 7.49
N VAL A 13 8.69 2.71 7.84
CA VAL A 13 9.63 2.82 8.95
C VAL A 13 9.11 3.87 9.94
N LYS A 14 8.75 3.44 11.15
CA LYS A 14 8.11 4.27 12.20
C LYS A 14 6.87 5.04 11.69
N GLY A 15 6.09 4.43 10.80
CA GLY A 15 4.84 4.98 10.23
C GLY A 15 5.00 5.75 8.91
N ARG A 16 6.21 6.27 8.62
CA ARG A 16 6.59 7.01 7.41
C ARG A 16 7.17 6.07 6.33
N LYS A 17 7.03 6.34 5.03
CA LYS A 17 7.65 5.46 4.00
C LYS A 17 9.17 5.67 3.94
N ALA A 18 9.94 4.62 3.68
CA ALA A 18 11.40 4.69 3.55
C ALA A 18 11.85 5.70 2.47
N CYS A 19 11.14 5.76 1.34
CA CYS A 19 11.44 6.71 0.27
C CYS A 19 11.19 8.19 0.61
N GLU A 20 10.48 8.50 1.70
CA GLU A 20 10.26 9.87 2.15
C GLU A 20 11.46 10.37 2.96
N TYR A 21 12.05 9.54 3.83
CA TYR A 21 13.31 9.89 4.51
C TYR A 21 14.43 10.20 3.49
N ALA A 22 14.57 9.36 2.44
CA ALA A 22 15.58 9.56 1.42
C ALA A 22 15.44 10.87 0.64
N ARG A 23 14.20 11.32 0.39
CA ARG A 23 13.92 12.59 -0.32
C ARG A 23 14.18 13.82 0.55
N ASP A 24 13.96 13.69 1.85
CA ASP A 24 14.28 14.73 2.84
C ASP A 24 15.79 14.78 3.20
N GLY A 25 16.62 13.91 2.62
CA GLY A 25 18.03 13.75 3.01
C GLY A 25 18.22 13.16 4.43
N GLN A 26 17.19 12.55 5.00
CA GLN A 26 17.23 11.95 6.34
C GLN A 26 17.69 10.49 6.29
N GLU A 27 18.57 10.12 7.21
CA GLU A 27 18.90 8.71 7.44
C GLU A 27 17.69 7.93 7.96
N LEU A 28 17.63 6.62 7.63
CA LEU A 28 16.59 5.77 8.15
C LEU A 28 16.81 5.52 9.66
N PRO A 29 15.79 5.71 10.51
CA PRO A 29 15.94 5.63 11.95
C PRO A 29 15.98 4.18 12.50
N ILE A 30 16.06 3.19 11.61
CA ILE A 30 16.42 1.77 11.79
C ILE A 30 16.99 1.27 10.45
N GLN A 31 17.90 0.29 10.48
CA GLN A 31 18.36 -0.39 9.27
C GLN A 31 17.24 -1.26 8.68
N LEU A 32 17.17 -1.34 7.34
CA LEU A 32 16.23 -2.24 6.67
C LEU A 32 16.74 -3.67 6.74
N GLU A 33 16.02 -4.53 7.46
CA GLU A 33 16.38 -5.95 7.58
C GLU A 33 16.30 -6.68 6.23
N LYS A 34 17.25 -7.58 6.02
CA LYS A 34 17.25 -8.49 4.87
C LYS A 34 16.08 -9.47 4.98
N ARG A 35 15.55 -9.88 3.84
CA ARG A 35 14.50 -10.89 3.74
C ARG A 35 14.89 -11.94 2.73
N ASP A 36 14.59 -13.19 3.05
CA ASP A 36 14.76 -14.30 2.14
C ASP A 36 13.66 -14.26 1.08
N MET A 37 14.09 -14.49 -0.16
CA MET A 37 13.31 -14.32 -1.37
C MET A 37 13.66 -15.43 -2.36
N GLN A 38 12.63 -15.90 -3.05
CA GLN A 38 12.68 -16.98 -4.03
C GLN A 38 12.71 -16.40 -5.46
N VAL A 39 13.54 -17.02 -6.29
CA VAL A 39 13.68 -16.77 -7.73
C VAL A 39 13.49 -18.11 -8.41
N ASP A 40 12.46 -18.24 -9.23
CA ASP A 40 12.07 -19.49 -9.90
C ASP A 40 12.69 -19.61 -11.30
N ASP A 41 12.88 -18.49 -11.99
CA ASP A 41 13.63 -18.37 -13.26
C ASP A 41 14.51 -17.13 -13.20
N CYS A 42 15.74 -17.24 -13.73
CA CYS A 42 16.67 -16.13 -13.93
C CYS A 42 17.47 -16.39 -15.21
N THR A 43 16.96 -15.88 -16.33
CA THR A 43 17.54 -16.07 -17.67
C THR A 43 18.14 -14.76 -18.18
N LEU A 44 19.42 -14.76 -18.55
CA LEU A 44 20.02 -13.68 -19.35
C LEU A 44 19.44 -13.79 -20.78
N LEU A 45 18.73 -12.76 -21.23
CA LEU A 45 18.14 -12.69 -22.57
C LEU A 45 19.07 -12.01 -23.57
N ASP A 46 19.83 -11.01 -23.13
CA ASP A 46 20.61 -10.14 -24.02
C ASP A 46 21.75 -9.45 -23.27
N TRP A 47 22.80 -9.09 -24.02
CA TRP A 47 23.97 -8.36 -23.54
C TRP A 47 24.38 -7.30 -24.57
N CYS A 48 24.51 -6.06 -24.12
CA CYS A 48 24.94 -4.93 -24.93
C CYS A 48 26.29 -4.44 -24.42
N GLU A 49 27.26 -4.28 -25.32
CA GLU A 49 28.56 -3.68 -24.98
C GLU A 49 28.40 -2.16 -24.66
N PRO A 50 29.42 -1.52 -24.05
CA PRO A 50 29.40 -0.09 -23.78
C PRO A 50 28.95 0.76 -24.97
N GLY A 51 27.94 1.62 -24.76
CA GLY A 51 27.36 2.49 -25.77
C GLY A 51 26.41 1.81 -26.78
N GLN A 52 26.16 0.50 -26.70
CA GLN A 52 25.25 -0.23 -27.59
C GLN A 52 23.79 -0.28 -27.09
N HIS A 53 23.39 0.64 -26.21
CA HIS A 53 22.06 0.64 -25.59
C HIS A 53 21.47 2.06 -25.49
N ASP A 54 20.15 2.20 -25.47
CA ASP A 54 19.50 3.52 -25.50
C ASP A 54 19.55 4.29 -24.16
N PHE A 55 20.01 3.68 -23.07
CA PHE A 55 20.09 4.36 -21.78
C PHE A 55 21.18 5.44 -21.76
N LYS A 56 20.79 6.67 -21.40
CA LYS A 56 21.64 7.85 -21.25
C LYS A 56 21.64 8.32 -19.80
N TYR A 57 22.74 8.89 -19.31
CA TYR A 57 22.73 9.51 -17.98
C TYR A 57 21.94 10.83 -17.99
N PRO A 58 21.36 11.26 -16.86
CA PRO A 58 20.65 12.54 -16.79
C PRO A 58 21.58 13.73 -17.09
N GLY A 59 21.38 14.37 -18.24
CA GLY A 59 22.21 15.47 -18.74
C GLY A 59 23.09 15.13 -19.94
N ASP A 60 23.19 13.86 -20.31
CA ASP A 60 23.99 13.39 -21.44
C ASP A 60 23.10 13.14 -22.68
N ASP A 61 23.57 13.61 -23.85
CA ASP A 61 22.93 13.33 -25.15
C ASP A 61 23.36 11.99 -25.76
N GLU A 62 24.45 11.38 -25.28
CA GLU A 62 25.00 10.13 -25.79
C GLU A 62 24.61 8.90 -24.93
N PRO A 63 24.58 7.69 -25.51
CA PRO A 63 24.49 6.43 -24.76
C PRO A 63 25.54 6.30 -23.66
N ALA A 64 25.17 5.73 -22.51
CA ALA A 64 26.13 5.53 -21.42
C ALA A 64 27.24 4.54 -21.83
N ALA A 65 28.49 4.88 -21.49
CA ALA A 65 29.68 4.05 -21.74
C ALA A 65 29.81 2.86 -20.75
N ALA A 66 28.69 2.25 -20.35
CA ALA A 66 28.63 1.04 -19.52
C ALA A 66 27.95 -0.09 -20.33
N PRO A 67 28.27 -1.36 -20.08
CA PRO A 67 27.51 -2.46 -20.68
C PRO A 67 26.13 -2.58 -20.02
N ALA A 68 25.16 -3.16 -20.75
CA ALA A 68 23.85 -3.49 -20.21
C ALA A 68 23.48 -4.97 -20.42
N ALA A 69 22.74 -5.51 -19.46
CA ALA A 69 22.22 -6.88 -19.51
C ALA A 69 20.69 -6.86 -19.41
N ARG A 70 20.00 -7.57 -20.31
CA ARG A 70 18.55 -7.78 -20.24
C ARG A 70 18.28 -9.14 -19.61
N ILE A 71 17.71 -9.16 -18.42
CA ILE A 71 17.50 -10.38 -17.63
C ILE A 71 15.99 -10.59 -17.41
N ARG A 72 15.49 -11.79 -17.71
CA ARG A 72 14.15 -12.23 -17.35
C ARG A 72 14.18 -12.88 -15.97
N LEU A 73 13.22 -12.52 -15.13
CA LEU A 73 13.10 -13.00 -13.76
C LEU A 73 11.67 -13.49 -13.50
N THR A 74 11.51 -14.72 -12.98
CA THR A 74 10.28 -15.16 -12.29
C THR A 74 10.59 -15.19 -10.80
N VAL A 75 9.85 -14.43 -10.00
CA VAL A 75 10.19 -14.14 -8.59
C VAL A 75 8.96 -14.09 -7.69
N CYS A 76 9.16 -14.38 -6.41
CA CYS A 76 8.12 -14.28 -5.40
C CYS A 76 7.63 -12.83 -5.15
N SER A 77 6.48 -12.70 -4.50
CA SER A 77 5.98 -11.40 -4.08
C SER A 77 6.94 -10.71 -3.10
N GLY A 78 7.06 -9.39 -3.21
CA GLY A 78 7.98 -8.60 -2.37
C GLY A 78 9.44 -8.58 -2.82
N PHE A 79 9.81 -9.27 -3.90
CA PHE A 79 11.13 -9.19 -4.53
C PHE A 79 11.38 -7.79 -5.14
N TYR A 80 12.54 -7.20 -4.85
CA TYR A 80 12.97 -5.92 -5.41
C TYR A 80 14.00 -6.13 -6.52
N VAL A 81 13.58 -6.03 -7.78
CA VAL A 81 14.47 -6.12 -8.96
C VAL A 81 15.59 -5.06 -8.91
N ARG A 82 15.34 -3.90 -8.30
CA ARG A 82 16.37 -2.87 -8.05
C ARG A 82 17.46 -3.34 -7.06
N SER A 83 17.10 -4.09 -6.02
CA SER A 83 18.10 -4.69 -5.11
C SER A 83 18.88 -5.80 -5.80
N PHE A 84 18.20 -6.65 -6.58
CA PHE A 84 18.87 -7.65 -7.42
C PHE A 84 19.89 -7.03 -8.38
N ALA A 85 19.53 -5.97 -9.09
CA ALA A 85 20.45 -5.27 -10.00
C ALA A 85 21.68 -4.67 -9.28
N HIS A 86 21.50 -4.18 -8.06
CA HIS A 86 22.60 -3.70 -7.22
C HIS A 86 23.50 -4.85 -6.73
N ASP A 87 22.90 -5.90 -6.19
CA ASP A 87 23.61 -7.04 -5.60
C ASP A 87 24.37 -7.87 -6.66
N LEU A 88 23.82 -7.96 -7.88
CA LEU A 88 24.49 -8.54 -9.06
C LEU A 88 25.75 -7.76 -9.42
N GLY A 89 25.69 -6.42 -9.41
CA GLY A 89 26.85 -5.56 -9.67
C GLY A 89 27.98 -5.81 -8.68
N ILE A 90 27.64 -5.89 -7.39
CA ILE A 90 28.61 -6.23 -6.32
C ILE A 90 29.20 -7.63 -6.54
N ALA A 91 28.39 -8.62 -6.91
CA ALA A 91 28.86 -9.98 -7.20
C ALA A 91 29.83 -10.02 -8.40
N CYS A 92 29.60 -9.17 -9.41
CA CYS A 92 30.49 -8.96 -10.56
C CYS A 92 31.66 -8.00 -10.28
N GLN A 93 31.94 -7.67 -9.00
CA GLN A 93 32.99 -6.72 -8.58
C GLN A 93 32.88 -5.33 -9.23
N SER A 94 31.66 -4.92 -9.58
CA SER A 94 31.35 -3.70 -10.33
C SER A 94 30.21 -2.94 -9.62
N ARG A 95 29.56 -2.02 -10.35
CA ARG A 95 28.34 -1.33 -9.92
C ARG A 95 27.32 -1.42 -11.06
N SER A 96 26.10 -1.81 -10.73
CA SER A 96 24.98 -1.78 -11.66
C SER A 96 23.73 -1.25 -10.98
N HIS A 97 22.86 -0.64 -11.78
CA HIS A 97 21.56 -0.16 -11.37
C HIS A 97 20.55 -0.54 -12.46
N MET A 98 19.27 -0.54 -12.11
CA MET A 98 18.21 -0.91 -13.03
C MET A 98 17.85 0.27 -13.93
N ALA A 99 18.23 0.22 -15.21
CA ALA A 99 17.87 1.23 -16.22
C ALA A 99 16.38 1.16 -16.62
N THR A 100 15.92 -0.05 -17.00
CA THR A 100 14.55 -0.30 -17.47
C THR A 100 13.94 -1.47 -16.71
N LEU A 101 12.62 -1.45 -16.49
CA LEU A 101 11.87 -2.56 -15.93
C LEU A 101 10.51 -2.70 -16.61
N LEU A 102 10.30 -3.83 -17.27
CA LEU A 102 8.99 -4.26 -17.77
C LEU A 102 8.51 -5.45 -16.94
N ARG A 103 7.30 -5.36 -16.38
CA ARG A 103 6.65 -6.49 -15.72
C ARG A 103 5.67 -7.12 -16.70
N THR A 104 6.12 -8.16 -17.39
CA THR A 104 5.34 -8.85 -18.43
C THR A 104 4.22 -9.74 -17.89
N ARG A 105 4.32 -10.21 -16.64
CA ARG A 105 3.32 -11.09 -16.01
C ARG A 105 3.10 -10.75 -14.53
N GLN A 106 1.86 -10.88 -14.05
CA GLN A 106 1.52 -10.89 -12.63
C GLN A 106 0.41 -11.92 -12.37
N ALA A 107 0.71 -12.97 -11.61
CA ALA A 107 -0.16 -14.14 -11.46
C ALA A 107 -0.59 -14.68 -12.84
N THR A 108 -1.88 -14.85 -13.10
CA THR A 108 -2.44 -15.31 -14.38
C THR A 108 -2.53 -14.21 -15.46
N TYR A 109 -2.17 -12.96 -15.16
CA TYR A 109 -2.27 -11.85 -16.12
C TYR A 109 -0.95 -11.60 -16.85
N THR A 110 -0.99 -11.50 -18.19
CA THR A 110 0.17 -11.18 -19.05
C THR A 110 -0.03 -9.87 -19.82
N THR A 111 1.06 -9.18 -20.16
CA THR A 111 1.06 -8.00 -21.05
C THR A 111 1.38 -8.38 -22.50
N HIS A 112 1.61 -9.65 -22.79
CA HIS A 112 1.78 -10.16 -24.15
C HIS A 112 0.40 -10.29 -24.82
N ASP A 113 0.32 -9.89 -26.09
CA ASP A 113 -0.88 -10.03 -26.93
C ASP A 113 -0.49 -10.62 -28.30
N PRO A 114 -0.94 -11.84 -28.66
CA PRO A 114 -1.74 -12.75 -27.83
C PRO A 114 -0.97 -13.28 -26.61
N ALA A 115 -1.69 -13.83 -25.63
CA ALA A 115 -1.11 -14.47 -24.46
C ALA A 115 -0.15 -15.62 -24.83
N ASP A 116 0.95 -15.74 -24.07
CA ASP A 116 1.99 -16.77 -24.27
C ASP A 116 1.49 -18.21 -24.01
N SER A 117 0.34 -18.36 -23.33
CA SER A 117 -0.28 -19.63 -22.95
C SER A 117 -1.79 -19.42 -22.78
N PRO A 118 -2.65 -20.42 -23.12
CA PRO A 118 -4.10 -20.35 -22.90
C PRO A 118 -4.51 -20.24 -21.42
N GLU A 119 -3.61 -20.53 -20.47
CA GLU A 119 -3.84 -20.31 -19.04
C GLU A 119 -3.67 -18.84 -18.62
N LEU A 120 -3.04 -18.02 -19.46
CA LEU A 120 -2.79 -16.61 -19.19
C LEU A 120 -3.87 -15.74 -19.81
N THR A 121 -4.23 -14.69 -19.08
CA THR A 121 -5.24 -13.71 -19.48
C THR A 121 -4.54 -12.40 -19.84
N ASN A 122 -4.83 -11.82 -21.02
CA ASN A 122 -4.31 -10.52 -21.37
C ASN A 122 -4.76 -9.46 -20.34
N ALA A 123 -3.81 -8.65 -19.87
CA ALA A 123 -4.10 -7.49 -19.05
C ALA A 123 -4.81 -6.41 -19.88
N ILE A 124 -5.83 -5.78 -19.28
CA ILE A 124 -6.56 -4.67 -19.89
C ILE A 124 -5.63 -3.46 -19.95
N THR A 125 -5.55 -2.81 -21.12
CA THR A 125 -4.73 -1.60 -21.31
C THR A 125 -5.50 -0.34 -20.93
N TYR A 126 -4.81 0.79 -20.74
CA TYR A 126 -5.48 2.08 -20.57
C TYR A 126 -6.28 2.48 -21.82
N ALA A 127 -5.79 2.18 -23.02
CA ALA A 127 -6.52 2.42 -24.27
C ALA A 127 -7.84 1.63 -24.33
N ASP A 128 -7.87 0.39 -23.83
CA ASP A 128 -9.13 -0.37 -23.71
C ASP A 128 -10.13 0.33 -22.78
N LEU A 129 -9.66 0.90 -21.67
CA LEU A 129 -10.51 1.64 -20.72
C LEU A 129 -11.02 2.96 -21.30
N GLU A 130 -10.22 3.63 -22.12
CA GLU A 130 -10.57 4.89 -22.80
C GLU A 130 -11.57 4.71 -23.95
N THR A 131 -11.59 3.54 -24.59
CA THR A 131 -12.44 3.30 -25.78
C THR A 131 -13.91 2.98 -25.48
N GLY A 132 -14.23 2.45 -24.29
CA GLY A 132 -15.62 2.23 -23.85
C GLY A 132 -15.89 0.84 -23.25
N GLU A 133 -16.97 0.73 -22.47
CA GLU A 133 -17.37 -0.53 -21.80
C GLU A 133 -17.77 -1.64 -22.78
N ASP A 134 -18.20 -1.27 -23.98
CA ASP A 134 -18.43 -2.19 -25.09
C ASP A 134 -17.14 -2.92 -25.53
N ILE A 135 -15.96 -2.34 -25.31
CA ILE A 135 -14.66 -2.93 -25.64
C ILE A 135 -14.00 -3.59 -24.42
N TRP A 136 -13.88 -2.90 -23.28
CA TRP A 136 -13.24 -3.49 -22.10
C TRP A 136 -14.14 -4.47 -21.34
N GLY A 137 -15.46 -4.27 -21.34
CA GLY A 137 -16.43 -5.09 -20.60
C GLY A 137 -16.39 -6.57 -20.99
N PRO A 138 -16.43 -6.92 -22.30
CA PRO A 138 -16.25 -8.28 -22.77
C PRO A 138 -14.91 -8.92 -22.37
N LYS A 139 -13.83 -8.12 -22.23
CA LYS A 139 -12.51 -8.62 -21.81
C LYS A 139 -12.48 -9.05 -20.33
N ILE A 140 -13.17 -8.34 -19.43
CA ILE A 140 -13.20 -8.69 -18.00
C ILE A 140 -14.29 -9.71 -17.66
N ARG A 141 -15.41 -9.72 -18.39
CA ARG A 141 -16.62 -10.50 -18.07
C ARG A 141 -16.33 -11.97 -17.72
N PRO A 142 -15.56 -12.76 -18.50
CA PRO A 142 -15.28 -14.16 -18.15
C PRO A 142 -14.54 -14.32 -16.82
N GLN A 143 -13.67 -13.36 -16.48
CA GLN A 143 -12.89 -13.36 -15.25
C GLN A 143 -13.79 -13.07 -14.04
N LEU A 144 -14.71 -12.09 -14.18
CA LEU A 144 -15.68 -11.74 -13.15
C LEU A 144 -16.69 -12.87 -12.93
N GLU A 145 -17.18 -13.51 -13.99
CA GLU A 145 -18.10 -14.66 -13.91
C GLU A 145 -17.41 -15.86 -13.23
N ALA A 146 -16.18 -16.19 -13.62
CA ALA A 146 -15.37 -17.23 -12.95
C ALA A 146 -15.08 -16.88 -11.48
N TRP A 147 -14.83 -15.61 -11.17
CA TRP A 147 -14.63 -15.14 -9.79
C TRP A 147 -15.92 -15.28 -8.96
N VAL A 148 -17.08 -14.87 -9.49
CA VAL A 148 -18.38 -15.01 -8.80
C VAL A 148 -18.74 -16.48 -8.57
N LEU A 149 -18.49 -17.36 -9.54
CA LEU A 149 -18.72 -18.81 -9.40
C LEU A 149 -17.80 -19.45 -8.34
N SER A 150 -16.54 -19.02 -8.24
CA SER A 150 -15.59 -19.50 -7.24
C SER A 150 -15.73 -18.83 -5.87
N ASN A 151 -16.40 -17.66 -5.81
CA ASN A 151 -16.65 -16.88 -4.59
C ASN A 151 -18.17 -16.65 -4.45
N PRO A 152 -18.98 -17.71 -4.30
CA PRO A 152 -20.43 -17.57 -4.16
C PRO A 152 -20.74 -16.67 -2.97
N VAL A 153 -21.65 -15.70 -3.16
CA VAL A 153 -22.06 -14.78 -2.11
C VAL A 153 -22.57 -15.59 -0.93
N ALA A 154 -21.86 -15.49 0.21
CA ALA A 154 -22.24 -16.21 1.41
C ALA A 154 -23.66 -15.81 1.83
N THR A 155 -24.60 -16.74 1.72
CA THR A 155 -26.00 -16.58 2.12
C THR A 155 -26.13 -16.62 3.65
N GLY A 156 -25.54 -15.61 4.31
CA GLY A 156 -25.52 -15.48 5.76
C GLY A 156 -25.09 -14.07 6.19
N HIS A 157 -26.02 -13.34 6.80
CA HIS A 157 -25.80 -12.09 7.57
C HIS A 157 -24.66 -11.17 7.09
N VAL A 158 -24.97 -10.27 6.15
CA VAL A 158 -24.08 -9.16 5.73
C VAL A 158 -23.59 -8.29 6.90
N ASN A 159 -24.30 -8.30 8.04
CA ASN A 159 -23.96 -7.58 9.28
C ASN A 159 -23.45 -8.47 10.44
N GLY A 160 -23.04 -9.72 10.20
CA GLY A 160 -22.53 -10.57 11.29
C GLY A 160 -21.86 -11.86 10.85
N ARG A 161 -20.77 -12.23 11.54
CA ARG A 161 -20.17 -13.58 11.44
C ARG A 161 -21.21 -14.64 11.81
N SER A 162 -21.15 -15.84 11.22
CA SER A 162 -22.02 -16.96 11.62
C SER A 162 -21.90 -17.25 13.11
N GLU A 163 -22.94 -17.81 13.74
CA GLU A 163 -22.92 -18.14 15.18
C GLU A 163 -21.75 -19.06 15.53
N GLU A 164 -21.48 -20.08 14.71
CA GLU A 164 -20.31 -20.93 14.84
C GLU A 164 -18.99 -20.13 14.79
N THR A 165 -18.86 -19.16 13.87
CA THR A 165 -17.67 -18.29 13.78
C THR A 165 -17.58 -17.32 14.96
N LYS A 166 -18.71 -16.89 15.55
CA LYS A 166 -18.74 -16.10 16.80
C LYS A 166 -18.28 -16.95 17.97
N GLN A 167 -18.80 -18.16 18.12
CA GLN A 167 -18.46 -19.11 19.18
C GLN A 167 -16.99 -19.53 19.10
N ARG A 168 -16.50 -19.94 17.92
CA ARG A 168 -15.09 -20.28 17.70
C ARG A 168 -14.17 -19.11 18.03
N ARG A 169 -14.49 -17.90 17.55
CA ARG A 169 -13.70 -16.70 17.91
C ARG A 169 -13.82 -16.31 19.37
N ALA A 170 -14.92 -16.59 20.06
CA ALA A 170 -15.06 -16.34 21.48
C ALA A 170 -14.16 -17.29 22.30
N ALA A 171 -14.15 -18.57 21.95
CA ALA A 171 -13.23 -19.57 22.51
C ALA A 171 -11.75 -19.22 22.23
N GLU A 172 -11.41 -18.95 20.97
CA GLU A 172 -10.07 -18.45 20.58
C GLU A 172 -9.72 -17.15 21.33
N GLN A 173 -10.68 -16.26 21.62
CA GLN A 173 -10.42 -15.01 22.32
C GLN A 173 -10.27 -15.17 23.85
N SER A 174 -10.86 -16.20 24.46
CA SER A 174 -10.56 -16.59 25.85
C SER A 174 -9.19 -17.24 25.99
N GLU A 175 -8.75 -18.04 25.01
CA GLU A 175 -7.47 -18.74 25.06
C GLU A 175 -6.28 -17.92 24.55
N ARG A 176 -6.49 -16.96 23.64
CA ARG A 176 -5.41 -16.12 23.12
C ARG A 176 -4.80 -15.27 24.24
N PRO A 177 -3.51 -15.44 24.56
CA PRO A 177 -2.84 -14.56 25.52
C PRO A 177 -2.90 -13.12 25.00
N LYS A 178 -3.24 -12.17 25.89
CA LYS A 178 -3.42 -10.74 25.55
C LYS A 178 -2.09 -10.10 25.14
N GLN A 179 -1.72 -10.28 23.87
CA GLN A 179 -0.45 -9.81 23.34
C GLN A 179 -0.43 -8.27 23.24
N ARG A 180 0.74 -7.70 23.57
CA ARG A 180 0.93 -6.26 23.83
C ARG A 180 1.27 -5.49 22.56
N PHE A 181 1.14 -4.17 22.64
CA PHE A 181 2.15 -3.28 22.08
C PHE A 181 2.90 -2.59 23.23
N ARG A 182 4.15 -3.03 23.47
CA ARG A 182 5.11 -2.56 24.51
C ARG A 182 4.70 -2.68 25.99
N GLY A 183 5.54 -3.33 26.80
CA GLY A 183 5.60 -3.10 28.27
C GLY A 183 4.63 -3.88 29.15
N GLY A 184 4.87 -3.82 30.47
CA GLY A 184 4.24 -4.61 31.55
C GLY A 184 2.71 -4.65 31.58
N TYR A 185 2.13 -5.60 32.33
CA TYR A 185 0.67 -5.62 32.56
C TYR A 185 0.31 -4.39 33.41
N VAL A 186 -0.48 -3.49 32.85
CA VAL A 186 -1.05 -2.38 33.62
C VAL A 186 -2.45 -2.02 33.11
N ALA A 187 -3.34 -1.77 34.07
CA ALA A 187 -4.75 -1.36 33.92
C ALA A 187 -5.74 -2.41 33.36
N ASP A 188 -6.60 -2.88 34.27
CA ASP A 188 -7.79 -3.68 33.96
C ASP A 188 -8.87 -2.86 33.25
N THR A 189 -9.01 -1.56 33.54
CA THR A 189 -10.03 -0.72 32.91
C THR A 189 -9.52 0.04 31.68
N LYS A 190 -10.42 0.23 30.70
CA LYS A 190 -10.17 1.06 29.51
C LYS A 190 -9.83 2.52 29.85
N LYS A 191 -10.35 3.03 30.97
CA LYS A 191 -10.15 4.41 31.44
C LYS A 191 -8.70 4.64 31.88
N GLU A 192 -8.16 3.72 32.68
CA GLU A 192 -6.79 3.77 33.17
C GLU A 192 -5.77 3.56 32.05
N ARG A 193 -6.04 2.64 31.11
CA ARG A 193 -5.19 2.40 29.94
C ARG A 193 -5.05 3.64 29.05
N ILE A 194 -6.12 4.41 28.88
CA ILE A 194 -6.09 5.68 28.14
C ILE A 194 -5.32 6.76 28.93
N LYS A 195 -5.49 6.80 30.27
CA LYS A 195 -4.76 7.72 31.15
C LYS A 195 -3.24 7.49 31.13
N GLN A 196 -2.79 6.23 31.05
CA GLN A 196 -1.36 5.87 30.95
C GLN A 196 -0.74 6.21 29.59
N GLN A 197 -1.54 6.29 28.52
CA GLN A 197 -1.08 6.70 27.19
C GLN A 197 -1.01 8.23 27.02
N GLY A 198 -1.10 9.00 28.11
CA GLY A 198 -1.19 10.47 28.08
C GLY A 198 -2.55 11.00 27.57
N GLY A 199 -3.52 10.12 27.32
CA GLY A 199 -4.82 10.48 26.77
C GLY A 199 -5.82 10.91 27.85
N LYS A 200 -6.62 11.95 27.54
CA LYS A 200 -7.79 12.31 28.36
C LYS A 200 -8.97 11.42 27.96
N TYR A 201 -9.44 10.57 28.88
CA TYR A 201 -10.65 9.76 28.68
C TYR A 201 -11.90 10.65 28.63
N LYS A 202 -12.37 10.97 27.42
CA LYS A 202 -13.73 11.50 27.20
C LYS A 202 -14.70 10.31 27.31
N GLY A 203 -15.61 10.38 28.28
CA GLY A 203 -16.66 9.36 28.46
C GLY A 203 -17.58 9.25 27.24
N LYS A 204 -18.39 8.19 27.18
CA LYS A 204 -19.48 8.10 26.18
C LYS A 204 -20.35 9.34 26.31
N TRP A 205 -20.67 9.96 25.17
CA TRP A 205 -21.52 11.13 25.03
C TRP A 205 -22.72 11.08 26.00
N SER A 206 -22.74 11.99 26.96
CA SER A 206 -23.90 12.19 27.83
C SER A 206 -25.06 12.67 26.96
N ARG A 207 -26.11 11.84 26.84
CA ARG A 207 -27.41 12.30 26.32
C ARG A 207 -27.81 13.53 27.13
N LYS A 208 -28.03 14.68 26.47
CA LYS A 208 -28.74 15.79 27.10
C LYS A 208 -30.14 15.28 27.50
N PRO A 209 -30.60 15.50 28.73
CA PRO A 209 -31.98 15.20 29.09
C PRO A 209 -32.91 16.12 28.28
N ALA A 210 -34.02 15.57 27.78
CA ALA A 210 -35.06 16.36 27.16
C ALA A 210 -35.81 17.13 28.26
N THR A 211 -35.79 18.46 28.18
CA THR A 211 -36.66 19.34 28.97
C THR A 211 -37.83 19.75 28.09
N GLY A 212 -39.05 19.51 28.57
CA GLY A 212 -40.29 19.84 27.86
C GLY A 212 -40.48 21.35 27.75
N GLY A 213 -41.27 21.78 26.76
CA GLY A 213 -41.47 23.19 26.46
C GLY A 213 -42.48 23.90 27.37
N ALA A 214 -42.33 25.23 27.43
CA ALA A 214 -43.40 26.19 27.69
C ALA A 214 -43.10 27.50 26.94
N VAL A 215 -44.15 28.05 26.34
CA VAL A 215 -44.31 29.37 25.68
C VAL A 215 -45.63 29.90 26.29
N PRO A 216 -45.91 31.21 26.54
CA PRO A 216 -45.43 32.44 25.87
C PRO A 216 -44.83 33.48 26.89
N ASP A 217 -44.71 34.81 26.69
CA ASP A 217 -45.14 35.74 25.61
C ASP A 217 -44.31 37.06 25.56
N SER A 218 -44.63 37.88 24.55
CA SER A 218 -44.74 39.36 24.54
C SER A 218 -43.51 40.29 24.72
N THR A 219 -43.19 40.95 23.58
CA THR A 219 -43.02 42.41 23.33
C THR A 219 -41.84 43.24 23.90
N ALA A 220 -41.49 44.28 23.09
CA ALA A 220 -40.58 45.42 23.34
C ALA A 220 -39.05 45.10 23.42
N THR A 221 -38.10 45.90 22.91
CA THR A 221 -38.14 47.13 22.08
C THR A 221 -36.76 47.32 21.37
N THR A 222 -36.72 48.11 20.29
CA THR A 222 -35.53 48.52 19.50
C THR A 222 -34.50 49.40 20.25
N ALA A 223 -33.21 49.18 19.97
CA ALA A 223 -32.11 50.18 19.89
C ALA A 223 -30.82 49.47 19.37
N GLU A 224 -30.34 49.77 18.16
CA GLU A 224 -29.21 50.68 17.85
C GLU A 224 -27.79 50.07 17.92
N ASP A 225 -27.19 49.89 16.74
CA ASP A 225 -25.74 49.88 16.44
C ASP A 225 -25.15 51.30 16.71
N PRO A 226 -23.82 51.53 16.91
CA PRO A 226 -22.82 51.14 15.90
C PRO A 226 -21.35 50.86 16.33
N ALA A 227 -20.63 50.18 15.42
CA ALA A 227 -19.25 50.41 14.95
C ALA A 227 -18.01 50.36 15.89
N HIS A 228 -17.05 49.49 15.53
CA HIS A 228 -15.64 49.79 15.17
C HIS A 228 -14.94 48.49 14.68
N ILE A 229 -14.60 48.32 13.40
CA ILE A 229 -13.32 48.68 12.73
C ILE A 229 -12.07 48.12 13.45
N GLY A 230 -11.30 47.25 12.77
CA GLY A 230 -10.04 46.71 13.32
C GLY A 230 -9.30 45.65 12.47
N THR A 231 -8.79 46.02 11.30
CA THR A 231 -7.77 45.27 10.51
C THR A 231 -6.52 45.03 11.39
N THR A 232 -5.76 43.92 11.35
CA THR A 232 -4.67 43.68 10.37
C THR A 232 -3.88 42.39 10.67
N VAL A 233 -3.61 41.61 9.60
CA VAL A 233 -2.43 40.76 9.26
C VAL A 233 -1.35 40.49 10.32
N ALA A 234 -1.04 39.20 10.50
CA ALA A 234 0.31 38.60 10.37
C ALA A 234 0.17 37.12 9.97
#